data_AF-A0A8T3MMZ4-F1
#
_entry.id   AF-A0A8T3MMZ4-F1
#
_cell.length_a   1.000
_cell.length_b   1.000
_cell.length_c   1.000
_cell.angle_alpha   90.00
_cell.angle_beta   90.00
_cell.angle_gamma   90.00
#
_symmetry.space_group_name_H-M   'P 1'
#
loop_
_entity.id
_entity.type
_entity.pdbx_description
1 polymer ?
#
loop_
_entity_poly.entity_id
_entity_poly.type
_entity_poly.pdbx_seq_one_letter_code
_entity_poly.pdbx_strand_id
1 'polypeptide(L)' 'MREAWKLFPEPGAPVALRIGARRFDAEIQAEKCTCVPPEHEHYHLVCPALKGQSGFKAKALVVIAKDSDGGYRFVEERG' A
#
# COMPACT_ATOMS: atom_id res chain seq x y z
N MET A 1 -13.25 -6.43 -12.51
CA MET A 1 -12.33 -5.92 -11.47
C MET A 1 -11.42 -7.07 -10.99
N ARG A 2 -10.52 -7.59 -11.84
CA ARG A 2 -9.75 -8.81 -11.52
C ARG A 2 -8.23 -8.65 -11.60
N GLU A 3 -7.74 -7.43 -11.80
CA GLU A 3 -6.32 -7.17 -12.09
C GLU A 3 -5.79 -5.88 -11.45
N ALA A 4 -6.52 -5.28 -10.50
CA ALA A 4 -6.11 -4.02 -9.88
C ALA A 4 -4.73 -4.12 -9.19
N TRP A 5 -4.36 -5.31 -8.71
CA TRP A 5 -3.03 -5.58 -8.15
C TRP A 5 -1.91 -5.40 -9.18
N LYS A 6 -2.16 -5.65 -10.48
CA LYS A 6 -1.17 -5.46 -11.56
C LYS A 6 -0.81 -3.99 -11.81
N LEU A 7 -1.58 -3.06 -11.25
CA LEU A 7 -1.26 -1.63 -11.28
C LEU A 7 -0.18 -1.26 -10.25
N PHE A 8 0.13 -2.18 -9.33
CA PHE A 8 1.14 -2.03 -8.31
C PHE A 8 2.41 -2.81 -8.67
N PRO A 9 3.57 -2.43 -8.10
CA PRO A 9 4.78 -3.22 -8.22
C PRO A 9 4.59 -4.62 -7.61
N GLU A 10 5.44 -5.56 -8.01
CA GLU A 10 5.45 -6.90 -7.43
C GLU A 10 5.71 -6.85 -5.91
N PRO A 11 5.19 -7.81 -5.12
CA PRO A 11 5.48 -7.86 -3.70
C PRO A 11 6.98 -7.86 -3.41
N GLY A 12 7.42 -7.02 -2.46
CA GLY A 12 8.82 -6.80 -2.11
C GLY A 12 9.55 -5.78 -3.01
N ALA A 13 8.92 -5.30 -4.09
CA ALA A 13 9.48 -4.22 -4.88
C ALA A 13 9.24 -2.84 -4.21
N PRO A 14 10.16 -1.88 -4.41
CA PRO A 14 10.03 -0.55 -3.83
C PRO A 14 8.83 0.22 -4.44
N VAL A 15 8.14 0.94 -3.57
CA VAL A 15 7.02 1.84 -3.85
C VAL A 15 7.42 3.24 -3.41
N ALA A 16 7.63 4.14 -4.38
CA ALA A 16 7.88 5.55 -4.10
C ALA A 16 6.57 6.24 -3.69
N LEU A 17 6.24 6.23 -2.40
CA LEU A 17 5.00 6.79 -1.87
C LEU A 17 5.13 8.29 -1.61
N ARG A 18 4.12 9.06 -2.01
CA ARG A 18 4.01 10.50 -1.81
C ARG A 18 2.84 10.82 -0.91
N ILE A 19 3.09 11.58 0.15
CA ILE A 19 2.06 12.11 1.05
C ILE A 19 2.26 13.62 1.16
N GLY A 20 1.34 14.39 0.58
CA GLY A 20 1.54 15.81 0.35
C GLY A 20 2.80 16.07 -0.49
N ALA A 21 3.69 16.93 0.02
CA ALA A 21 4.97 17.25 -0.62
C ALA A 21 6.12 16.27 -0.30
N ARG A 22 5.91 15.32 0.61
CA ARG A 22 6.97 14.42 1.10
C ARG A 22 6.95 13.09 0.35
N ARG A 23 8.13 12.51 0.16
CA ARG A 23 8.36 11.17 -0.41
C ARG A 23 8.79 10.22 0.70
N PHE A 24 8.34 8.98 0.59
CA PHE A 24 8.60 7.90 1.53
C PHE A 24 8.91 6.62 0.77
N ASP A 25 9.92 5.91 1.23
CA ASP A 25 10.20 4.55 0.77
C ASP A 25 9.19 3.61 1.43
N ALA A 26 8.41 2.95 0.59
CA ALA A 26 7.45 1.94 0.98
C ALA A 26 7.66 0.68 0.14
N GLU A 27 6.99 -0.40 0.50
CA GLU A 27 6.92 -1.63 -0.27
C GLU A 27 5.53 -2.25 -0.10
N ILE A 28 5.13 -3.10 -1.04
CA ILE A 28 3.93 -3.92 -0.88
C ILE A 28 4.39 -5.33 -0.49
N GLN A 29 3.85 -5.87 0.59
CA GLN A 29 4.05 -7.26 0.97
C GLN A 29 2.78 -8.07 0.72
N ALA A 30 2.94 -9.28 0.20
CA ALA A 30 1.85 -10.25 0.07
C ALA A 30 1.88 -11.20 1.27
N GLU A 31 0.76 -11.29 1.98
CA GLU A 31 0.55 -12.22 3.09
C GLU A 31 -0.52 -13.23 2.68
N LYS A 32 -0.23 -14.53 2.84
CA LYS A 32 -1.23 -15.58 2.61
C LYS A 32 -2.27 -15.58 3.74
N CYS A 33 -3.55 -15.38 3.40
CA CYS A 33 -4.67 -15.50 4.32
C CYS A 33 -5.45 -16.80 4.11
N THR A 34 -5.69 -17.49 5.22
CA THR A 34 -6.61 -18.64 5.31
C THR A 34 -7.92 -18.28 6.04
N CYS A 35 -8.13 -16.98 6.29
CA CYS A 35 -9.27 -16.45 7.04
C CYS A 35 -10.64 -16.78 6.43
N VAL A 36 -10.71 -16.88 5.10
CA VAL A 36 -11.91 -17.28 4.36
C VAL A 36 -11.47 -18.20 3.21
N PRO A 37 -12.04 -19.41 3.07
CA PRO A 37 -11.76 -20.26 1.91
C PRO A 37 -12.36 -19.70 0.61
N PRO A 38 -11.69 -19.85 -0.55
CA PRO A 38 -10.35 -20.44 -0.72
C PRO A 38 -9.23 -19.50 -0.22
N GLU A 39 -8.04 -20.06 0.02
CA GLU A 39 -6.84 -19.28 0.37
C GLU A 39 -6.64 -18.12 -0.61
N HIS A 40 -6.33 -16.94 -0.07
CA HIS A 40 -6.15 -15.71 -0.83
C HIS A 40 -5.01 -14.87 -0.25
N GLU A 41 -4.57 -13.85 -1.00
CA GLU A 41 -3.49 -12.97 -0.57
C GLU A 41 -4.03 -11.64 -0.07
N HIS A 42 -3.48 -11.15 1.03
CA HIS A 42 -3.60 -9.77 1.47
C HIS A 42 -2.36 -9.00 1.07
N TYR A 43 -2.54 -7.86 0.40
CA TYR A 43 -1.45 -6.97 0.04
C TYR A 43 -1.39 -5.81 1.03
N HIS A 44 -0.25 -5.68 1.71
CA HIS A 44 -0.01 -4.68 2.74
C HIS A 44 1.02 -3.67 2.27
N LEU A 45 0.67 -2.38 2.30
CA LEU A 45 1.63 -1.30 2.10
C LEU A 45 2.43 -1.10 3.39
N VAL A 46 3.72 -1.44 3.35
CA VAL A 46 4.65 -1.27 4.46
C VAL A 46 5.45 0.01 4.23
N CYS A 47 5.34 0.96 5.16
CA CYS A 47 6.07 2.22 5.10
C CYS A 47 6.66 2.53 6.50
N PRO A 48 7.91 2.11 6.80
CA PRO A 48 8.49 2.21 8.13
C PRO A 48 8.51 3.63 8.70
N ALA A 49 8.68 4.62 7.83
CA ALA A 49 8.72 6.04 8.19
C ALA A 49 7.39 6.58 8.76
N LEU A 50 6.26 5.88 8.55
CA LEU A 50 4.95 6.26 9.08
C LEU A 50 4.63 5.58 10.42
N LYS A 51 5.47 4.64 10.87
CA LYS A 51 5.25 3.94 12.13
C LYS A 51 5.26 4.93 13.30
N GLY A 52 4.15 5.01 14.03
CA GLY A 52 3.99 5.91 15.17
C GLY A 52 3.69 7.37 14.81
N GLN A 53 3.51 7.69 13.53
CA GLN A 53 3.07 9.02 13.11
C GLN A 53 1.58 9.21 13.42
N SER A 54 1.24 10.37 13.99
CA SER A 54 -0.16 10.74 14.24
C SER A 54 -0.93 10.83 12.92
N GLY A 55 -2.12 10.22 12.85
CA GLY A 55 -2.96 10.21 11.64
C GLY A 55 -2.73 9.02 10.69
N PHE A 56 -1.78 8.13 10.98
CA PHE A 56 -1.64 6.85 10.27
C PHE A 56 -1.83 5.70 11.25
N LYS A 57 -2.94 4.97 11.12
CA LYS A 57 -3.20 3.82 11.99
C LYS A 57 -2.64 2.54 11.36
N ALA A 58 -2.03 1.71 12.19
CA ALA A 58 -1.64 0.37 11.75
C ALA A 58 -2.89 -0.39 11.27
N LYS A 59 -2.74 -1.11 10.14
CA LYS A 59 -3.81 -1.90 9.50
C LYS A 59 -4.99 -1.09 8.95
N ALA A 60 -4.86 0.23 8.84
CA ALA A 60 -5.87 1.02 8.15
C ALA A 60 -5.89 0.67 6.66
N LEU A 61 -7.08 0.69 6.06
CA LEU A 61 -7.21 0.60 4.61
C LEU A 61 -6.83 1.95 4.02
N VAL A 62 -5.97 1.97 3.01
CA VAL A 62 -5.54 3.20 2.35
C VAL A 62 -5.78 3.11 0.86
N VAL A 63 -6.12 4.25 0.26
CA VAL A 63 -6.22 4.41 -1.18
C VAL A 63 -5.00 5.18 -1.66
N ILE A 64 -4.27 4.57 -2.59
CA ILE A 64 -3.15 5.22 -3.28
C ILE A 64 -3.40 5.20 -4.79
N ALA A 65 -2.94 6.22 -5.48
CA ALA A 65 -3.07 6.35 -6.94
C ALA A 65 -1.70 6.43 -7.59
N LYS A 66 -1.52 5.79 -8.75
CA LYS A 66 -0.30 5.89 -9.53
C LYS A 66 -0.18 7.30 -10.12
N ASP A 67 0.98 7.92 -9.96
CA ASP A 67 1.30 9.23 -10.54
C ASP A 67 1.92 9.06 -11.93
N SER A 68 1.97 10.14 -12.70
CA SER A 68 2.58 10.13 -14.05
C SER A 68 4.09 9.93 -13.98
N ASP A 69 4.72 10.23 -12.83
CA ASP A 69 6.15 9.99 -12.58
C ASP A 69 6.49 8.52 -12.28
N GLY A 70 5.49 7.63 -12.22
CA GLY A 70 5.64 6.21 -11.91
C GLY A 70 5.59 5.88 -10.41
N GLY A 71 5.66 6.89 -9.53
CA GLY A 71 5.40 6.76 -8.10
C GLY A 71 3.92 6.64 -7.75
N TYR A 72 3.63 6.61 -6.45
CA TYR A 72 2.28 6.46 -5.92
C TYR A 72 1.96 7.59 -4.95
N ARG A 73 0.76 8.14 -5.02
CA ARG A 73 0.29 9.21 -4.15
C ARG A 73 -0.79 8.70 -3.21
N PHE A 74 -0.66 9.01 -1.92
CA PHE A 74 -1.71 8.81 -0.93
C PHE A 74 -2.93 9.69 -1.24
N VAL A 75 -4.12 9.08 -1.27
CA VAL A 75 -5.38 9.75 -1.54
C VAL A 75 -6.19 9.91 -0.25
N GLU A 76 -6.49 8.80 0.42
CA GLU A 76 -7.31 8.79 1.64
C GLU A 76 -7.08 7.52 2.47
N GLU A 77 -7.36 7.60 3.78
CA GLU A 77 -7.55 6.44 4.65
C GLU A 77 -9.05 6.09 4.64
N ARG A 78 -9.37 4.81 4.50
CA ARG A 78 -10.74 4.27 4.63
C ARG A 78 -10.86 3.52 5.95
N GLY A 79 -11.85 3.92 6.74
CA GLY A 79 -12.22 3.32 8.02
C GLY A 79 -13.62 2.73 8.00
#